data_AF-A0A5C8VEJ8-F1
#
_entry.id   AF-A0A5C8VEJ8-F1
#
_cell.length_a   1.000
_cell.length_b   1.000
_cell.length_c   1.000
_cell.angle_alpha   90.00
_cell.angle_beta   90.00
_cell.angle_gamma   90.00
#
_symmetry.space_group_name_H-M   'P 1'
#
loop_
_entity.id
_entity.type
_entity.pdbx_description
1 polymer ?
#
loop_
_entity_poly.entity_id
_entity_poly.type
_entity_poly.pdbx_seq_one_letter_code
_entity_poly.pdbx_strand_id
1 'polypeptide(L)'
;MTIDLTKCSRSDLLTVMHNARRRGDPEAMRLRLAAALELQGRYSQDYDDPIAGACHGTLALKDQCRFEVKGTRHKANRSRAAIRNRSEYDFMVLVARGQSEGSGFELLLAGGLGQGTVEYIVATNPDRFPQDAVVAARARLIEHGVALPA
;
A
#
# COMPACT_ATOMS: atom_id res chain seq x y z
N MET A 1 15.52 -4.68 21.09
CA MET A 1 14.60 -3.58 21.47
C MET A 1 13.39 -3.67 20.57
N THR A 2 12.25 -4.07 21.10
CA THR A 2 11.01 -4.22 20.33
C THR A 2 10.37 -2.83 20.19
N ILE A 3 10.25 -2.33 18.96
CA ILE A 3 9.59 -1.05 18.70
C ILE A 3 8.07 -1.28 18.75
N ASP A 4 7.38 -0.56 19.62
CA ASP A 4 5.92 -0.55 19.66
C ASP A 4 5.38 0.41 18.59
N LEU A 5 5.09 -0.13 17.41
CA LEU A 5 4.63 0.64 16.25
C LEU A 5 3.30 1.36 16.51
N THR A 6 2.48 0.88 17.45
CA THR A 6 1.18 1.48 17.77
C THR A 6 1.30 2.81 18.53
N LYS A 7 2.49 3.15 19.01
CA LYS A 7 2.78 4.44 19.66
C LYS A 7 3.57 5.39 18.77
N CYS A 8 4.00 4.93 17.61
CA CYS A 8 4.76 5.74 16.66
C CYS A 8 3.85 6.76 15.95
N SER A 9 4.35 7.97 15.75
CA SER A 9 3.71 8.92 14.83
C SER A 9 3.84 8.42 13.38
N ARG A 10 3.07 9.00 12.45
CA ARG A 10 3.24 8.72 11.01
C ARG A 10 4.67 8.95 10.51
N SER A 11 5.33 10.00 11.03
CA SER A 11 6.71 10.31 10.65
C SER A 11 7.69 9.28 11.21
N ASP A 12 7.44 8.77 12.43
CA ASP A 12 8.26 7.71 13.02
C ASP A 12 8.11 6.40 12.23
N LEU A 13 6.89 6.05 11.83
CA LEU A 13 6.64 4.87 10.99
C LEU A 13 7.40 4.95 9.65
N LEU A 14 7.37 6.11 8.98
CA LEU A 14 8.15 6.33 7.75
C LEU A 14 9.66 6.21 7.99
N THR A 15 10.15 6.68 9.16
CA THR A 15 11.56 6.56 9.55
C THR A 15 11.95 5.11 9.81
N VAL A 16 11.09 4.35 10.52
CA VAL A 16 11.26 2.90 10.74
C VAL A 16 11.34 2.17 9.41
N MET A 17 10.40 2.45 8.49
CA MET A 17 10.40 1.85 7.15
C MET A 17 11.70 2.13 6.39
N HIS A 18 12.17 3.38 6.40
CA HIS A 18 13.39 3.78 5.71
C HIS A 18 14.63 3.07 6.27
N ASN A 19 14.78 3.07 7.60
CA ASN A 19 15.91 2.43 8.27
C ASN A 19 15.90 0.91 8.07
N ALA A 20 14.72 0.30 8.14
CA ALA A 20 14.55 -1.12 7.89
C ALA A 20 14.94 -1.51 6.46
N ARG A 21 14.56 -0.71 5.45
CA ARG A 21 15.02 -0.90 4.06
C ARG A 21 16.53 -0.86 3.93
N ARG A 22 17.20 0.10 4.59
CA ARG A 22 18.66 0.22 4.54
C ARG A 22 19.37 -0.99 5.12
N ARG A 23 18.79 -1.64 6.13
CA ARG A 23 19.34 -2.85 6.74
C ARG A 23 19.18 -4.08 5.85
N GLY A 24 18.05 -4.23 5.17
CA GLY A 24 17.81 -5.29 4.18
C GLY A 24 17.67 -6.71 4.73
N ASP A 25 18.00 -6.95 6.00
CA ASP A 25 17.88 -8.27 6.62
C ASP A 25 16.42 -8.72 6.79
N PRO A 26 16.13 -10.04 6.90
CA PRO A 26 14.75 -10.54 6.96
C PRO A 26 13.92 -10.02 8.15
N GLU A 27 14.55 -9.70 9.28
CA GLU A 27 13.85 -9.09 10.41
C GLU A 27 13.48 -7.64 10.12
N ALA A 28 14.41 -6.89 9.54
CA ALA A 28 14.16 -5.54 9.06
C ALA A 28 13.05 -5.51 8.00
N MET A 29 13.02 -6.44 7.05
CA MET A 29 11.96 -6.49 6.04
C MET A 29 10.58 -6.76 6.66
N ARG A 30 10.50 -7.64 7.67
CA ARG A 30 9.27 -7.86 8.44
C ARG A 30 8.84 -6.61 9.21
N LEU A 31 9.78 -5.92 9.87
CA LEU A 31 9.51 -4.67 10.57
C LEU A 31 9.04 -3.56 9.63
N ARG A 32 9.64 -3.48 8.43
CA ARG A 32 9.26 -2.53 7.38
C ARG A 32 7.81 -2.74 6.96
N LEU A 33 7.43 -3.99 6.68
CA LEU A 33 6.06 -4.33 6.32
C LEU A 33 5.10 -4.00 7.47
N ALA A 34 5.43 -4.38 8.71
CA ALA A 34 4.60 -4.07 9.87
C ALA A 34 4.38 -2.55 10.05
N ALA A 35 5.44 -1.74 9.91
CA ALA A 35 5.32 -0.28 9.97
C ALA A 35 4.50 0.31 8.81
N ALA A 36 4.60 -0.28 7.62
CA ALA A 36 3.81 0.13 6.47
C ALA A 36 2.31 -0.15 6.67
N LEU A 37 1.96 -1.32 7.20
CA LEU A 37 0.58 -1.69 7.49
C LEU A 37 0.00 -0.87 8.64
N GLU A 38 0.79 -0.61 9.68
CA GLU A 38 0.39 0.31 10.75
C GLU A 38 0.12 1.72 10.19
N LEU A 39 1.02 2.24 9.34
CA LEU A 39 0.82 3.53 8.70
C LEU A 39 -0.48 3.56 7.89
N GLN A 40 -0.74 2.52 7.08
CA GLN A 40 -1.97 2.41 6.31
C GLN A 40 -3.21 2.34 7.22
N GLY A 41 -3.14 1.58 8.32
CA GLY A 41 -4.19 1.51 9.33
C GLY A 41 -4.51 2.86 9.96
N ARG A 42 -3.50 3.72 10.18
CA ARG A 42 -3.73 5.11 10.61
C ARG A 42 -4.50 5.92 9.60
N TYR A 43 -4.29 5.70 8.30
CA TYR A 43 -5.11 6.38 7.30
C TYR A 43 -6.53 5.83 7.29
N SER A 44 -6.72 4.52 7.47
CA SER A 44 -8.06 3.94 7.60
C SER A 44 -8.85 4.51 8.77
N GLN A 45 -8.20 4.86 9.88
CA GLN A 45 -8.84 5.44 11.07
C GLN A 45 -9.23 6.92 10.92
N ASP A 46 -8.56 7.66 10.03
CA ASP A 46 -8.83 9.10 9.80
C ASP A 46 -10.04 9.36 8.89
N TYR A 47 -10.59 8.31 8.27
CA TYR A 47 -11.63 8.41 7.24
C TYR A 47 -12.90 7.67 7.69
N ASP A 48 -14.06 8.22 7.34
CA ASP A 48 -15.36 7.58 7.62
C ASP A 48 -15.47 6.20 6.95
N ASP A 49 -14.95 6.06 5.72
CA ASP A 49 -14.78 4.77 5.06
C ASP A 49 -13.33 4.26 5.24
N PRO A 50 -13.10 3.20 6.01
CA PRO A 50 -11.76 2.69 6.28
C PRO A 50 -11.05 2.19 5.01
N ILE A 51 -11.80 1.78 3.98
CA ILE A 51 -11.25 1.35 2.69
C ILE A 51 -10.75 2.54 1.88
N ALA A 52 -11.48 3.67 1.89
CA ALA A 52 -11.01 4.92 1.31
C ALA A 52 -9.74 5.41 2.02
N GLY A 53 -9.71 5.36 3.35
CA GLY A 53 -8.52 5.66 4.13
C GLY A 53 -7.33 4.76 3.78
N ALA A 54 -7.54 3.44 3.68
CA ALA A 54 -6.48 2.50 3.30
C ALA A 54 -5.87 2.84 1.92
N CYS A 55 -6.71 3.27 0.96
CA CYS A 55 -6.27 3.74 -0.36
C CYS A 55 -5.33 4.95 -0.27
N HIS A 56 -5.66 5.95 0.56
CA HIS A 56 -4.76 7.09 0.80
C HIS A 56 -3.47 6.67 1.52
N GLY A 57 -3.56 5.71 2.43
CA GLY A 57 -2.40 5.06 3.05
C GLY A 57 -1.47 4.43 2.02
N THR A 58 -2.01 3.68 1.06
CA THR A 58 -1.22 3.14 -0.07
C THR A 58 -0.52 4.24 -0.87
N LEU A 59 -1.16 5.39 -1.10
CA LEU A 59 -0.49 6.50 -1.79
C LEU A 59 0.67 7.09 -0.97
N ALA A 60 0.54 7.16 0.36
CA ALA A 60 1.63 7.57 1.22
C ALA A 60 2.81 6.58 1.18
N LEU A 61 2.53 5.27 1.18
CA LEU A 61 3.55 4.24 1.01
C LEU A 61 4.28 4.36 -0.33
N LYS A 62 3.54 4.62 -1.41
CA LYS A 62 4.12 4.85 -2.75
C LYS A 62 5.02 6.07 -2.79
N ASP A 63 4.61 7.16 -2.16
CA ASP A 63 5.41 8.39 -2.08
C ASP A 63 6.71 8.14 -1.31
N GLN A 64 6.65 7.37 -0.22
CA GLN A 64 7.82 6.96 0.56
C GLN A 64 8.76 6.06 -0.25
N CYS A 65 8.26 4.99 -0.88
CA CYS A 65 9.10 4.13 -1.71
C CYS A 65 9.74 4.90 -2.87
N ARG A 66 9.02 5.87 -3.46
CA ARG A 66 9.57 6.71 -4.54
C ARG A 66 10.69 7.61 -4.03
N PHE A 67 10.51 8.22 -2.86
CA PHE A 67 11.55 9.01 -2.21
C PHE A 67 12.80 8.15 -1.94
N GLU A 68 12.64 6.94 -1.42
CA GLU A 68 13.76 6.02 -1.16
C GLU A 68 14.53 5.64 -2.42
N VAL A 69 13.84 5.48 -3.56
CA VAL A 69 14.47 5.11 -4.84
C VAL A 69 15.10 6.30 -5.56
N LYS A 70 14.47 7.48 -5.51
CA LYS A 70 14.87 8.65 -6.30
C LYS A 70 15.63 9.72 -5.51
N GLY A 71 15.64 9.65 -4.18
CA GLY A 71 16.19 10.69 -3.30
C GLY A 71 15.34 11.96 -3.19
N THR A 72 14.33 12.13 -4.07
CA THR A 72 13.48 13.32 -4.14
C THR A 72 12.03 12.99 -3.81
N ARG A 73 11.39 13.84 -3.01
CA ARG A 73 9.99 13.67 -2.61
C ARG A 73 9.06 14.01 -3.77
N HIS A 74 8.43 12.97 -4.34
CA HIS A 74 7.45 13.11 -5.42
C HIS A 74 6.12 12.48 -5.03
N LYS A 75 5.09 13.32 -4.94
CA LYS A 75 3.72 12.88 -4.66
C LYS A 75 3.11 12.15 -5.87
N ALA A 76 2.32 11.11 -5.62
CA ALA A 76 1.47 10.42 -6.58
C ALA A 76 0.30 11.30 -7.06
N ASN A 77 0.60 12.45 -7.66
CA ASN A 77 -0.38 13.46 -8.06
C ASN A 77 -1.39 12.92 -9.07
N ARG A 78 -0.98 12.05 -9.99
CA ARG A 78 -1.90 11.41 -10.95
C ARG A 78 -2.94 10.53 -10.25
N SER A 79 -2.51 9.73 -9.27
CA SER A 79 -3.42 8.90 -8.47
C SER A 79 -4.38 9.76 -7.65
N ARG A 80 -3.88 10.82 -7.00
CA ARG A 80 -4.72 11.76 -6.25
C ARG A 80 -5.70 12.52 -7.13
N ALA A 81 -5.30 12.91 -8.34
CA ALA A 81 -6.19 13.51 -9.31
C ALA A 81 -7.26 12.52 -9.79
N ALA A 82 -6.89 11.25 -10.03
CA ALA A 82 -7.85 10.21 -10.37
C ALA A 82 -8.89 10.00 -9.26
N ILE A 83 -8.45 9.92 -8.00
CA ILE A 83 -9.36 9.82 -6.84
C ILE A 83 -10.30 11.01 -6.76
N ARG A 84 -9.80 12.26 -6.86
CA ARG A 84 -10.67 13.45 -6.83
C ARG A 84 -11.72 13.46 -7.95
N ASN A 85 -11.37 12.93 -9.13
CA ASN A 85 -12.26 12.98 -10.28
C ASN A 85 -13.26 11.81 -10.32
N ARG A 86 -13.00 10.71 -9.58
CA ARG A 86 -13.72 9.44 -9.76
C ARG A 86 -14.16 8.77 -8.45
N SER A 87 -13.69 9.22 -7.30
CA SER A 87 -13.66 8.51 -6.01
C SER A 87 -12.52 7.50 -5.84
N GLU A 88 -12.25 7.15 -4.59
CA GLU A 88 -11.34 6.09 -4.18
C GLU A 88 -11.81 4.74 -4.72
N TYR A 89 -13.10 4.44 -4.65
CA TYR A 89 -13.67 3.17 -5.10
C TYR A 89 -13.39 2.93 -6.59
N ASP A 90 -13.77 3.88 -7.46
CA ASP A 90 -13.54 3.74 -8.91
C ASP A 90 -12.05 3.70 -9.24
N PHE A 91 -11.23 4.43 -8.50
CA PHE A 91 -9.77 4.35 -8.64
C PHE A 91 -9.24 2.95 -8.31
N MET A 92 -9.70 2.33 -7.21
CA MET A 92 -9.28 0.99 -6.82
C MET A 92 -9.75 -0.08 -7.81
N VAL A 93 -10.99 0.00 -8.28
CA VAL A 93 -11.52 -0.89 -9.32
C VAL A 93 -10.73 -0.76 -10.62
N LEU A 94 -10.42 0.47 -11.04
CA LEU A 94 -9.59 0.73 -12.22
C LEU A 94 -8.19 0.11 -12.10
N VAL A 95 -7.54 0.27 -10.94
CA VAL A 95 -6.19 -0.29 -10.69
C VAL A 95 -6.24 -1.81 -10.66
N ALA A 96 -7.23 -2.40 -10.01
CA ALA A 96 -7.40 -3.86 -9.96
C ALA A 96 -7.60 -4.46 -11.37
N ARG A 97 -8.46 -3.85 -12.19
CA ARG A 97 -8.75 -4.30 -13.57
C ARG A 97 -7.67 -3.98 -14.60
N GLY A 98 -6.72 -3.11 -14.28
CA GLY A 98 -5.68 -2.67 -15.22
C GLY A 98 -4.93 -3.86 -15.83
N GLN A 99 -4.74 -3.85 -17.16
CA GLN A 99 -4.04 -4.95 -17.84
C GLN A 99 -2.53 -4.93 -17.61
N SER A 100 -1.96 -3.76 -17.35
CA SER A 100 -0.55 -3.63 -16.95
C SER A 100 -0.42 -3.39 -15.47
N GLU A 101 0.65 -3.92 -14.90
CA GLU A 101 1.10 -3.53 -13.58
C GLU A 101 1.39 -2.03 -13.61
N GLY A 102 0.64 -1.26 -12.82
CA GLY A 102 0.94 0.15 -12.68
C GLY A 102 2.28 0.31 -11.98
N SER A 103 3.11 1.27 -12.39
CA SER A 103 4.39 1.63 -11.73
C SER A 103 4.34 1.82 -10.20
N GLY A 104 3.14 1.94 -9.63
CA GLY A 104 2.93 1.98 -8.19
C GLY A 104 2.89 0.62 -7.49
N PHE A 105 2.34 -0.40 -8.16
CA PHE A 105 2.28 -1.77 -7.67
C PHE A 105 3.69 -2.37 -7.62
N GLU A 106 4.40 -2.33 -8.75
CA GLU A 106 5.80 -2.75 -8.87
C GLU A 106 6.71 -2.08 -7.84
N LEU A 107 6.52 -0.77 -7.60
CA LEU A 107 7.30 -0.02 -6.63
C LEU A 107 7.09 -0.49 -5.18
N LEU A 108 5.87 -0.89 -4.83
CA LEU A 108 5.56 -1.43 -3.51
C LEU A 108 6.06 -2.87 -3.37
N LEU A 109 5.90 -3.70 -4.41
CA LEU A 109 6.44 -5.06 -4.45
C LEU A 109 7.96 -5.09 -4.29
N ALA A 110 8.68 -4.27 -5.08
CA ALA A 110 10.14 -4.14 -4.96
C ALA A 110 10.58 -3.63 -3.58
N GLY A 111 9.67 -3.00 -2.83
CA GLY A 111 9.89 -2.55 -1.46
C GLY A 111 9.51 -3.57 -0.37
N GLY A 112 9.06 -4.77 -0.74
CA GLY A 112 8.54 -5.79 0.17
C GLY A 112 7.17 -5.47 0.77
N LEU A 113 6.40 -4.57 0.12
CA LEU A 113 5.16 -4.00 0.64
C LEU A 113 3.91 -4.51 -0.11
N GLY A 114 3.90 -5.76 -0.56
CA GLY A 114 2.79 -6.33 -1.33
C GLY A 114 1.43 -6.21 -0.62
N GLN A 115 1.39 -6.36 0.70
CA GLN A 115 0.16 -6.20 1.49
C GLN A 115 -0.31 -4.74 1.65
N GLY A 116 0.53 -3.76 1.32
CA GLY A 116 0.18 -2.34 1.32
C GLY A 116 -0.37 -1.83 -0.03
N THR A 117 -0.56 -2.71 -1.00
CA THR A 117 -1.01 -2.36 -2.37
C THR A 117 -2.52 -2.12 -2.43
N VAL A 118 -2.98 -1.47 -3.51
CA VAL A 118 -4.42 -1.31 -3.78
C VAL A 118 -5.06 -2.66 -4.08
N GLU A 119 -4.34 -3.49 -4.82
CA GLU A 119 -4.74 -4.85 -5.15
C GLU A 119 -5.01 -5.67 -3.89
N TYR A 120 -4.15 -5.53 -2.87
CA TYR A 120 -4.36 -6.21 -1.59
C TYR A 120 -5.63 -5.73 -0.89
N ILE A 121 -5.90 -4.42 -0.89
CA ILE A 121 -7.16 -3.87 -0.34
C ILE A 121 -8.36 -4.49 -1.07
N VAL A 122 -8.35 -4.51 -2.40
CA VAL A 122 -9.46 -5.07 -3.21
C VAL A 122 -9.63 -6.56 -2.95
N ALA A 123 -8.53 -7.33 -2.93
CA ALA A 123 -8.56 -8.79 -2.77
C ALA A 123 -9.08 -9.24 -1.39
N THR A 124 -8.84 -8.44 -0.35
CA THR A 124 -9.20 -8.72 1.06
C THR A 124 -10.57 -8.17 1.46
N ASN A 125 -11.23 -7.40 0.60
CA ASN A 125 -12.57 -6.86 0.86
C ASN A 125 -13.54 -7.25 -0.28
N PRO A 126 -13.73 -8.56 -0.56
CA PRO A 126 -14.47 -9.01 -1.73
C PRO A 126 -15.91 -8.50 -1.79
N ASP A 127 -16.57 -8.35 -0.64
CA ASP A 127 -17.97 -7.89 -0.56
C ASP A 127 -18.13 -6.40 -0.90
N ARG A 128 -17.02 -5.65 -0.97
CA ARG A 128 -17.01 -4.22 -1.24
C ARG A 128 -16.67 -3.89 -2.68
N PHE A 129 -16.28 -4.87 -3.49
CA PHE A 129 -15.82 -4.65 -4.86
C PHE A 129 -16.48 -5.61 -5.87
N PRO A 130 -16.50 -5.26 -7.17
CA PRO A 130 -16.98 -6.17 -8.20
C PRO A 130 -16.14 -7.45 -8.25
N GLN A 131 -16.79 -8.59 -8.42
CA GLN A 131 -16.12 -9.91 -8.39
C GLN A 131 -14.97 -10.02 -9.39
N ASP A 132 -15.11 -9.46 -10.58
CA ASP A 132 -14.07 -9.47 -11.61
C ASP A 132 -12.83 -8.66 -11.19
N ALA A 133 -13.01 -7.53 -10.49
CA ALA A 133 -11.90 -6.75 -9.94
C ALA A 133 -11.18 -7.52 -8.82
N VAL A 134 -11.93 -8.22 -7.95
CA VAL A 134 -11.38 -9.07 -6.90
C VAL A 134 -10.56 -10.21 -7.49
N VAL A 135 -11.08 -10.91 -8.49
CA VAL A 135 -10.38 -12.00 -9.18
C VAL A 135 -9.09 -11.50 -9.83
N ALA A 136 -9.14 -10.37 -10.54
CA ALA A 136 -7.96 -9.77 -11.16
C ALA A 136 -6.89 -9.38 -10.12
N ALA A 137 -7.30 -8.75 -9.02
CA ALA A 137 -6.39 -8.37 -7.94
C ALA A 137 -5.74 -9.59 -7.27
N ARG A 138 -6.53 -10.64 -6.97
CA ARG A 138 -6.02 -11.89 -6.38
C ARG A 138 -5.03 -12.59 -7.31
N ALA A 139 -5.37 -12.72 -8.60
CA ALA A 139 -4.48 -13.33 -9.58
C ALA A 139 -3.12 -12.63 -9.63
N ARG A 140 -3.13 -11.28 -9.70
CA ARG A 140 -1.90 -10.47 -9.69
C ARG A 140 -1.09 -10.67 -8.42
N LEU A 141 -1.72 -10.70 -7.25
CA LEU A 141 -1.01 -10.90 -5.98
C LEU A 141 -0.38 -12.29 -5.88
N ILE A 142 -1.10 -13.33 -6.34
CA ILE A 142 -0.61 -14.72 -6.35
C ILE A 142 0.59 -14.87 -7.29
N GLU A 143 0.53 -14.26 -8.48
CA GLU A 143 1.63 -14.27 -9.45
C GLU A 143 2.94 -13.71 -8.84
N HIS A 144 2.81 -12.70 -7.97
CA HIS A 144 3.94 -12.08 -7.27
C HIS A 144 4.24 -12.67 -5.89
N GLY A 145 3.63 -13.81 -5.54
CA GLY A 145 3.87 -14.50 -4.27
C GLY A 145 3.42 -13.74 -3.02
N VAL A 146 2.50 -12.78 -3.16
CA VAL A 146 1.94 -12.05 -2.02
C VAL A 146 0.88 -12.92 -1.35
N ALA A 147 1.14 -13.31 -0.10
CA ALA A 147 0.20 -14.10 0.69
C ALA A 147 -1.11 -13.33 0.93
N LEU A 148 -2.23 -13.96 0.55
CA LEU A 148 -3.58 -13.50 0.85
C LEU A 148 -4.08 -14.14 2.15
N PRO A 149 -4.94 -13.47 2.93
CA PRO A 149 -5.64 -14.12 4.04
C PRO A 149 -6.51 -15.27 3.51
N ALA A 150 -6.54 -16.36 4.28
CA ALA A 150 -7.31 -17.57 3.97
C ALA A 150 -8.82 -17.34 4.07
#